data_AF-A0A285NKG6-F1
#
_entry.id   AF-A0A285NKG6-F1
#
_cell.length_a   1.000
_cell.length_b   1.000
_cell.length_c   1.000
_cell.angle_alpha   90.00
_cell.angle_beta   90.00
_cell.angle_gamma   90.00
#
_symmetry.space_group_name_H-M   'P 1'
#
loop_
_entity.id
_entity.type
_entity.pdbx_description
1 polymer ?
#
loop_
_entity_poly.entity_id
_entity_poly.type
_entity_poly.pdbx_seq_one_letter_code
_entity_poly.pdbx_strand_id
1 'polypeptide(L)'
;MSINKTVISDTADVTFKRKRDGHIVFTTEAQMASISQAVTEERLKGGIGNRDIALIRSAKEVSLAVRNALFDLEWLAMTQGVAVERDGKALVNKIETVTVGDAGAFTLSEVPAEGEVVFTNLDGVNKKVAADGTIPVDFAEQGERLKAIYKVEATGKLVEIAADKFSESYEVEYRTITYNPDTNAVVSDLYVQFDNVVPSGAVELSLENGTPLTPELNFNAMTEDNKIGRFFEVPRSTTP
;
A
#
# COMPACT_ATOMS: atom_id res chain seq x y z
N MET A 1 -36.46 -13.52 21.84
CA MET A 1 -35.17 -12.83 22.04
C MET A 1 -35.38 -11.38 21.65
N SER A 2 -35.29 -10.44 22.59
CA SER A 2 -35.31 -9.02 22.24
C SER A 2 -34.03 -8.73 21.46
N ILE A 3 -34.16 -8.18 20.25
CA ILE A 3 -33.02 -7.74 19.45
C ILE A 3 -32.50 -6.47 20.12
N ASN A 4 -31.54 -6.60 21.03
CA ASN A 4 -30.85 -5.44 21.59
C ASN A 4 -30.02 -4.83 20.46
N LYS A 5 -30.30 -3.57 20.13
CA LYS A 5 -29.50 -2.81 19.16
C LYS A 5 -28.12 -2.57 19.77
N THR A 6 -27.08 -2.81 18.99
CA THR A 6 -25.69 -2.54 19.37
C THR A 6 -25.11 -1.40 18.53
N VAL A 7 -24.07 -0.76 19.04
CA VAL A 7 -23.35 0.33 18.37
C VAL A 7 -21.93 -0.14 18.06
N ILE A 8 -21.42 0.22 16.89
CA ILE A 8 -20.01 0.05 16.50
C ILE A 8 -19.40 1.45 16.48
N SER A 9 -18.37 1.69 17.30
CA SER A 9 -17.64 2.96 17.34
C SER A 9 -16.22 2.86 16.80
N ASP A 10 -15.67 1.64 16.71
CA ASP A 10 -14.25 1.41 16.48
C ASP A 10 -14.00 0.94 15.04
N THR A 11 -12.83 1.30 14.49
CA THR A 11 -12.36 0.75 13.21
C THR A 11 -12.12 -0.76 13.33
N ALA A 12 -12.33 -1.49 12.24
CA ALA A 12 -12.08 -2.93 12.23
C ALA A 12 -10.61 -3.25 11.98
N ASP A 13 -10.09 -4.22 12.72
CA ASP A 13 -8.84 -4.90 12.38
C ASP A 13 -9.07 -5.77 11.15
N VAL A 14 -8.15 -5.69 10.18
CA VAL A 14 -8.27 -6.47 8.94
C VAL A 14 -7.11 -7.45 8.83
N THR A 15 -7.43 -8.70 8.52
CA THR A 15 -6.47 -9.77 8.26
C THR A 15 -6.60 -10.20 6.81
N PHE A 16 -5.47 -10.22 6.09
CA PHE A 16 -5.38 -10.77 4.73
C PHE A 16 -4.56 -12.05 4.75
N LYS A 17 -5.12 -13.13 4.21
CA LYS A 17 -4.45 -14.43 4.10
C LYS A 17 -4.45 -14.89 2.65
N ARG A 18 -3.27 -15.16 2.11
CA ARG A 18 -3.09 -15.62 0.72
C ARG A 18 -3.66 -17.02 0.55
N LYS A 19 -4.50 -17.26 -0.46
CA LYS A 19 -5.15 -18.57 -0.66
C LYS A 19 -4.17 -19.68 -1.04
N ARG A 20 -3.10 -19.36 -1.77
CA ARG A 20 -2.15 -20.36 -2.28
C ARG A 20 -1.41 -21.12 -1.17
N ASP A 21 -0.91 -20.40 -0.17
CA ASP A 21 -0.02 -20.96 0.86
C ASP A 21 -0.43 -20.61 2.29
N GLY A 22 -1.57 -19.93 2.46
CA GLY A 22 -2.07 -19.52 3.76
C GLY A 22 -1.22 -18.46 4.46
N HIS A 23 -0.30 -17.80 3.74
CA HIS A 23 0.53 -16.76 4.30
C HIS A 23 -0.33 -15.56 4.71
N ILE A 24 -0.27 -15.20 6.00
CA ILE A 24 -0.94 -14.00 6.52
C ILE A 24 -0.05 -12.82 6.19
N VAL A 25 -0.56 -11.91 5.37
CA VAL A 25 0.22 -10.79 4.81
C VAL A 25 0.31 -9.64 5.80
N PHE A 26 -0.75 -9.34 6.56
CA PHE A 26 -0.66 -8.38 7.66
C PHE A 26 -1.92 -8.36 8.53
N THR A 27 -1.77 -7.82 9.74
CA THR A 27 -2.85 -7.52 10.67
C THR A 27 -2.58 -6.21 11.43
N THR A 28 -3.59 -5.35 11.46
CA THR A 28 -3.80 -4.22 12.40
C THR A 28 -3.13 -2.86 12.10
N GLU A 29 -3.75 -1.81 12.66
CA GLU A 29 -3.58 -0.35 12.40
C GLU A 29 -4.28 0.24 11.15
N ALA A 30 -5.38 -0.39 10.71
CA ALA A 30 -6.25 0.26 9.73
C ALA A 30 -6.84 1.57 10.32
N GLN A 31 -6.57 2.70 9.67
CA GLN A 31 -7.27 3.95 9.96
C GLN A 31 -8.69 3.94 9.40
N MET A 32 -8.89 3.20 8.31
CA MET A 32 -10.18 3.02 7.67
C MET A 32 -10.30 1.59 7.16
N ALA A 33 -11.45 0.99 7.42
CA ALA A 33 -11.84 -0.32 6.95
C ALA A 33 -13.29 -0.20 6.44
N SER A 34 -13.49 -0.22 5.13
CA SER A 34 -14.80 -0.02 4.51
C SER A 34 -15.25 -1.22 3.70
N ILE A 35 -16.56 -1.48 3.73
CA ILE A 35 -17.24 -2.52 2.99
C ILE A 35 -18.40 -1.85 2.28
N SER A 36 -18.40 -1.87 0.95
CA SER A 36 -19.44 -1.29 0.10
C SER A 36 -20.08 -2.39 -0.74
N GLN A 37 -21.41 -2.38 -0.85
CA GLN A 37 -22.14 -3.29 -1.73
C GLN A 37 -22.96 -2.49 -2.73
N ALA A 38 -22.78 -2.77 -4.02
CA ALA A 38 -23.58 -2.24 -5.11
C ALA A 38 -24.40 -3.36 -5.77
N VAL A 39 -25.59 -3.01 -6.27
CA VAL A 39 -26.44 -3.91 -7.07
C VAL A 39 -26.89 -3.13 -8.29
N THR A 40 -26.76 -3.74 -9.47
CA THR A 40 -27.27 -3.15 -10.70
C THR A 40 -28.78 -3.35 -10.76
N GLU A 41 -29.52 -2.26 -10.93
CA GLU A 41 -30.99 -2.27 -11.02
C GLU A 41 -31.45 -1.70 -12.36
N GLU A 42 -32.18 -2.49 -13.14
CA GLU A 42 -32.81 -2.06 -14.38
C GLU A 42 -34.32 -1.96 -14.20
N ARG A 43 -34.89 -0.80 -14.56
CA ARG A 43 -36.33 -0.54 -14.46
C ARG A 43 -36.98 -0.72 -15.83
N LEU A 44 -37.86 -1.71 -15.93
CA LEU A 44 -38.71 -1.87 -17.10
C LEU A 44 -39.84 -0.86 -17.02
N LYS A 45 -39.94 0.05 -17.99
CA LYS A 45 -40.97 1.08 -18.03
C LYS A 45 -41.99 0.83 -19.13
N GLY A 46 -43.24 1.23 -18.91
CA GLY A 46 -44.27 1.16 -19.95
C GLY A 46 -45.61 1.79 -19.57
N GLY A 47 -46.49 1.90 -20.56
CA GLY A 47 -47.80 2.55 -20.43
C GLY A 47 -47.76 4.09 -20.55
N ILE A 48 -48.96 4.69 -20.58
CA ILE A 48 -49.11 6.16 -20.66
C ILE A 48 -48.51 6.79 -19.39
N GLY A 49 -47.51 7.65 -19.59
CA GLY A 49 -46.77 8.30 -18.51
C GLY A 49 -45.47 7.59 -18.09
N ASN A 50 -44.99 6.60 -18.85
CA ASN A 50 -43.68 5.95 -18.65
C ASN A 50 -43.47 5.40 -17.23
N ARG A 51 -44.46 4.64 -16.74
CA ARG A 51 -44.48 4.12 -15.36
C ARG A 51 -43.53 2.93 -15.24
N ASP A 52 -42.88 2.80 -14.09
CA ASP A 52 -42.06 1.62 -13.76
C ASP A 52 -43.00 0.40 -13.59
N ILE A 53 -42.83 -0.63 -14.42
CA ILE A 53 -43.62 -1.87 -14.43
C ILE A 53 -42.93 -2.97 -13.63
N ALA A 54 -41.62 -3.10 -13.78
CA ALA A 54 -40.84 -4.12 -13.09
C ALA A 54 -39.41 -3.63 -12.80
N LEU A 55 -38.81 -4.20 -11.77
CA LEU A 55 -37.43 -3.97 -11.38
C LEU A 55 -36.65 -5.28 -11.52
N ILE A 56 -35.64 -5.27 -12.37
CA ILE A 56 -34.72 -6.40 -12.57
C ILE A 56 -33.43 -6.06 -11.82
N ARG A 57 -32.94 -6.97 -11.00
CA ARG A 57 -31.67 -6.82 -10.27
C ARG A 57 -30.65 -7.80 -10.81
N SER A 58 -29.46 -7.32 -11.11
CA SER A 58 -28.33 -8.11 -11.59
C SER A 58 -27.04 -7.63 -10.91
N ALA A 59 -25.97 -8.43 -11.00
CA ALA A 59 -24.63 -8.09 -10.53
C ALA A 59 -24.58 -7.49 -9.11
N LYS A 60 -24.46 -8.36 -8.10
CA LYS A 60 -24.10 -7.93 -6.75
C LYS A 60 -22.58 -7.81 -6.66
N GLU A 61 -22.09 -6.60 -6.47
CA GLU A 61 -20.67 -6.30 -6.33
C GLU A 61 -20.38 -5.88 -4.89
N VAL A 62 -19.30 -6.41 -4.32
CA VAL A 62 -18.82 -6.01 -2.99
C VAL A 62 -17.39 -5.53 -3.13
N SER A 63 -17.18 -4.27 -2.79
CA SER A 63 -15.87 -3.62 -2.79
C SER A 63 -15.43 -3.35 -1.36
N LEU A 64 -14.14 -3.54 -1.12
CA LEU A 64 -13.49 -3.37 0.17
C LEU A 64 -12.42 -2.29 0.02
N ALA A 65 -12.31 -1.38 0.97
CA ALA A 65 -11.17 -0.46 1.00
C ALA A 65 -10.54 -0.46 2.39
N VAL A 66 -9.20 -0.48 2.43
CA VAL A 66 -8.44 -0.45 3.67
C VAL A 66 -7.35 0.61 3.54
N ARG A 67 -7.32 1.54 4.51
CA ARG A 67 -6.25 2.54 4.64
C ARG A 67 -5.45 2.22 5.89
N ASN A 68 -4.14 2.05 5.74
CA ASN A 68 -3.24 1.77 6.86
C ASN A 68 -2.62 3.06 7.41
N ALA A 69 -2.37 3.10 8.72
CA ALA A 69 -1.60 4.15 9.37
C ALA A 69 -0.09 4.04 9.08
N LEU A 70 0.40 2.81 8.86
CA LEU A 70 1.81 2.52 8.63
C LEU A 70 2.08 2.04 7.21
N PHE A 71 3.27 2.37 6.71
CA PHE A 71 3.77 1.89 5.44
C PHE A 71 4.52 0.57 5.61
N ASP A 72 4.12 -0.45 4.86
CA ASP A 72 4.85 -1.72 4.75
C ASP A 72 5.01 -2.10 3.26
N LEU A 73 6.18 -2.62 2.90
CA LEU A 73 6.46 -3.14 1.56
C LEU A 73 5.65 -4.40 1.26
N GLU A 74 5.20 -5.14 2.28
CA GLU A 74 4.33 -6.31 2.08
C GLU A 74 3.00 -5.92 1.41
N TRP A 75 2.48 -4.72 1.66
CA TRP A 75 1.29 -4.19 0.98
C TRP A 75 1.51 -3.98 -0.51
N LEU A 76 2.67 -3.44 -0.89
CA LEU A 76 3.02 -3.27 -2.30
C LEU A 76 3.21 -4.63 -2.96
N ALA A 77 3.95 -5.54 -2.33
CA ALA A 77 4.15 -6.88 -2.85
C ALA A 77 2.82 -7.61 -3.10
N MET A 78 1.84 -7.43 -2.21
CA MET A 78 0.51 -8.04 -2.32
C MET A 78 -0.27 -7.58 -3.56
N THR A 79 -0.23 -6.28 -3.86
CA THR A 79 -0.88 -5.68 -5.04
C THR A 79 -0.20 -6.04 -6.36
N GLN A 80 1.12 -6.23 -6.33
CA GLN A 80 1.90 -6.60 -7.51
C GLN A 80 1.97 -8.12 -7.75
N GLY A 81 1.51 -8.94 -6.79
CA GLY A 81 1.60 -10.39 -6.89
C GLY A 81 3.03 -10.93 -6.79
N VAL A 82 3.91 -10.21 -6.09
CA VAL A 82 5.32 -10.60 -5.89
C VAL A 82 5.61 -10.86 -4.42
N ALA A 83 6.81 -11.37 -4.13
CA ALA A 83 7.31 -11.49 -2.77
C ALA A 83 8.28 -10.35 -2.46
N VAL A 84 8.41 -10.01 -1.18
CA VAL A 84 9.47 -9.09 -0.71
C VAL A 84 10.79 -9.86 -0.63
N GLU A 85 11.76 -9.48 -1.45
CA GLU A 85 13.13 -10.00 -1.36
C GLU A 85 13.88 -9.29 -0.25
N ARG A 86 14.26 -9.98 0.82
CA ARG A 86 14.84 -9.34 2.02
C ARG A 86 16.28 -8.86 1.84
N ASP A 87 17.02 -9.51 0.95
CA ASP A 87 18.43 -9.22 0.63
C ASP A 87 18.58 -8.85 -0.86
N GLY A 88 17.58 -8.14 -1.40
CA GLY A 88 17.60 -7.66 -2.77
C GLY A 88 18.70 -6.61 -2.98
N LYS A 89 19.30 -6.63 -4.15
CA LYS A 89 20.36 -5.68 -4.54
C LYS A 89 19.88 -4.76 -5.64
N ALA A 90 20.13 -3.47 -5.49
CA ALA A 90 19.80 -2.48 -6.51
C ALA A 90 20.87 -1.39 -6.57
N LEU A 91 21.06 -0.83 -7.77
CA LEU A 91 21.86 0.36 -7.96
C LEU A 91 21.05 1.58 -7.57
N VAL A 92 21.51 2.32 -6.56
CA VAL A 92 20.85 3.54 -6.07
C VAL A 92 21.72 4.74 -6.31
N ASN A 93 21.11 5.87 -6.65
CA ASN A 93 21.82 7.14 -6.75
C ASN A 93 22.14 7.65 -5.34
N LYS A 94 23.42 7.70 -5.01
CA LYS A 94 23.93 8.39 -3.83
C LYS A 94 24.21 9.85 -4.18
N ILE A 95 23.80 10.74 -3.29
CA ILE A 95 24.00 12.17 -3.41
C ILE A 95 24.74 12.64 -2.16
N GLU A 96 25.89 13.27 -2.34
CA GLU A 96 26.64 13.87 -1.24
C GLU A 96 27.30 15.19 -1.64
N THR A 97 27.68 15.98 -0.63
CA THR A 97 28.44 17.20 -0.85
C THR A 97 29.92 16.90 -0.68
N VAL A 98 30.70 17.19 -1.71
CA VAL A 98 32.14 16.95 -1.76
C VAL A 98 32.87 18.28 -1.86
N THR A 99 34.00 18.42 -1.17
CA THR A 99 34.86 19.61 -1.26
C THR A 99 36.04 19.30 -2.18
N VAL A 100 36.34 20.21 -3.11
CA VAL A 100 37.48 20.10 -4.01
C VAL A 100 38.78 20.32 -3.22
N GLY A 101 39.66 19.32 -3.21
CA GLY A 101 40.97 19.36 -2.57
C GLY A 101 42.07 19.94 -3.45
N ASP A 102 43.31 19.83 -2.98
CA ASP A 102 44.50 20.23 -3.75
C ASP A 102 44.53 19.56 -5.13
N ALA A 103 44.89 20.32 -6.16
CA ALA A 103 44.97 19.85 -7.55
C ALA A 103 43.67 19.19 -8.09
N GLY A 104 42.51 19.54 -7.54
CA GLY A 104 41.22 19.00 -7.99
C GLY A 104 40.90 17.61 -7.41
N ALA A 105 41.65 17.14 -6.41
CA ALA A 105 41.38 15.86 -5.75
C ALA A 105 40.03 15.88 -5.04
N PHE A 106 39.38 14.72 -4.95
CA PHE A 106 38.13 14.57 -4.21
C PHE A 106 38.05 13.18 -3.56
N THR A 107 37.21 13.07 -2.54
CA THR A 107 36.96 11.81 -1.84
C THR A 107 35.46 11.56 -1.76
N LEU A 108 35.04 10.37 -2.17
CA LEU A 108 33.67 9.90 -2.03
C LEU A 108 33.55 9.03 -0.79
N SER A 109 32.38 9.03 -0.16
CA SER A 109 32.14 8.18 1.00
C SER A 109 31.98 6.70 0.64
N GLU A 110 31.59 6.40 -0.60
CA GLU A 110 31.46 5.03 -1.12
C GLU A 110 32.07 4.90 -2.52
N VAL A 111 32.38 3.67 -2.92
CA VAL A 111 32.95 3.37 -4.22
C VAL A 111 31.84 3.35 -5.28
N PRO A 112 31.91 4.18 -6.34
CA PRO A 112 30.93 4.15 -7.43
C PRO A 112 30.94 2.82 -8.18
N ALA A 113 29.76 2.23 -8.36
CA ALA A 113 29.61 0.96 -9.06
C ALA A 113 29.95 1.04 -10.57
N GLU A 114 29.70 2.19 -11.18
CA GLU A 114 29.91 2.43 -12.63
C GLU A 114 31.24 3.14 -12.93
N GLY A 115 32.06 3.45 -11.92
CA GLY A 115 33.35 4.15 -12.09
C GLY A 115 33.26 5.62 -12.54
N GLU A 116 32.06 6.17 -12.73
CA GLU A 116 31.80 7.57 -13.08
C GLU A 116 31.02 8.31 -11.99
N VAL A 117 31.25 9.62 -11.88
CA VAL A 117 30.58 10.52 -10.94
C VAL A 117 30.12 11.77 -11.68
N VAL A 118 28.87 12.19 -11.45
CA VAL A 118 28.34 13.47 -11.93
C VAL A 118 28.48 14.50 -10.83
N PHE A 119 29.22 15.57 -11.07
CA PHE A 119 29.33 16.72 -10.17
C PHE A 119 28.44 17.86 -10.66
N THR A 120 27.75 18.52 -9.74
CA THR A 120 27.00 19.76 -9.96
C THR A 120 27.63 20.88 -9.15
N ASN A 121 28.01 21.99 -9.81
CA ASN A 121 28.54 23.18 -9.14
C ASN A 121 27.42 24.12 -8.64
N LEU A 122 27.78 25.24 -8.02
CA LEU A 122 26.82 26.21 -7.49
C LEU A 122 25.95 26.86 -8.58
N ASP A 123 26.47 26.97 -9.80
CA ASP A 123 25.75 27.49 -10.96
C ASP A 123 24.76 26.47 -11.57
N GLY A 124 24.70 25.25 -11.03
CA GLY A 124 23.85 24.18 -11.53
C GLY A 124 24.41 23.48 -12.78
N VAL A 125 25.66 23.73 -13.14
CA VAL A 125 26.34 23.09 -14.27
C VAL A 125 26.81 21.69 -13.85
N ASN A 126 26.54 20.70 -14.69
CA ASN A 126 26.91 19.31 -14.46
C ASN A 126 28.17 18.92 -15.24
N LYS A 127 29.09 18.17 -14.62
CA LYS A 127 30.25 17.57 -15.29
C LYS A 127 30.47 16.13 -14.81
N LYS A 128 30.73 15.23 -15.76
CA LYS A 128 31.11 13.84 -15.47
C LYS A 128 32.62 13.73 -15.29
N VAL A 129 33.04 13.03 -14.26
CA VAL A 129 34.45 12.75 -13.94
C VAL A 129 34.58 11.29 -13.53
N ALA A 130 35.71 10.64 -13.87
CA ALA A 130 36.02 9.29 -13.39
C ALA A 130 36.15 9.29 -11.85
N ALA A 131 35.77 8.20 -11.19
CA ALA A 131 35.76 8.09 -9.72
C ALA A 131 37.15 8.28 -9.07
N ASP A 132 38.22 8.00 -9.81
CA ASP A 132 39.63 8.18 -9.45
C ASP A 132 40.28 9.40 -10.13
N GLY A 133 39.48 10.20 -10.83
CA GLY A 133 39.94 11.38 -11.56
C GLY A 133 40.12 12.62 -10.69
N THR A 134 40.32 13.74 -11.36
CA THR A 134 40.43 15.07 -10.72
C THR A 134 39.38 16.02 -11.29
N ILE A 135 38.85 16.89 -10.44
CA ILE A 135 37.97 17.98 -10.86
C ILE A 135 38.78 18.99 -11.69
N PRO A 136 38.36 19.28 -12.93
CA PRO A 136 39.02 20.29 -13.75
C PRO A 136 38.84 21.70 -13.17
N VAL A 137 39.90 22.52 -13.19
CA VAL A 137 39.91 23.89 -12.61
C VAL A 137 38.95 24.83 -13.34
N ASP A 138 38.65 24.58 -14.62
CA ASP A 138 37.63 25.32 -15.38
C ASP A 138 36.20 25.07 -14.88
N PHE A 139 36.00 24.03 -14.07
CA PHE A 139 34.69 23.63 -13.56
C PHE A 139 34.46 24.03 -12.10
N ALA A 140 35.49 23.92 -11.25
CA ALA A 140 35.42 24.31 -9.85
C ALA A 140 36.82 24.60 -9.28
N GLU A 141 36.90 25.60 -8.40
CA GLU A 141 38.15 25.95 -7.72
C GLU A 141 38.37 25.11 -6.46
N GLN A 142 39.62 25.08 -5.98
CA GLN A 142 39.95 24.43 -4.72
C GLN A 142 39.16 25.03 -3.56
N GLY A 143 38.62 24.17 -2.70
CA GLY A 143 37.81 24.54 -1.54
C GLY A 143 36.32 24.73 -1.84
N GLU A 144 35.91 24.70 -3.12
CA GLU A 144 34.50 24.75 -3.48
C GLU A 144 33.75 23.47 -3.11
N ARG A 145 32.45 23.62 -2.85
CA ARG A 145 31.54 22.51 -2.54
C ARG A 145 30.71 22.15 -3.76
N LEU A 146 30.81 20.89 -4.17
CA LEU A 146 30.08 20.33 -5.30
C LEU A 146 29.10 19.28 -4.80
N LYS A 147 27.99 19.09 -5.52
CA LYS A 147 27.09 17.98 -5.31
C LYS A 147 27.54 16.82 -6.20
N ALA A 148 27.99 15.74 -5.61
CA ALA A 148 28.36 14.52 -6.32
C ALA A 148 27.15 13.57 -6.38
N ILE A 149 26.90 13.01 -7.56
CA ILE A 149 25.86 12.02 -7.82
C ILE A 149 26.50 10.82 -8.51
N TYR A 150 26.42 9.66 -7.88
CA TYR A 150 26.96 8.41 -8.42
C TYR A 150 26.11 7.22 -7.94
N LYS A 151 26.21 6.08 -8.64
CA LYS A 151 25.49 4.87 -8.25
C LYS A 151 26.32 4.00 -7.32
N VAL A 152 25.67 3.45 -6.31
CA VAL A 152 26.24 2.43 -5.41
C VAL A 152 25.34 1.20 -5.40
N GLU A 153 25.91 0.02 -5.20
CA GLU A 153 25.13 -1.19 -4.94
C GLU A 153 24.64 -1.15 -3.49
N ALA A 154 23.32 -1.03 -3.32
CA ALA A 154 22.67 -1.12 -2.02
C ALA A 154 21.99 -2.48 -1.86
N THR A 155 22.08 -3.05 -0.66
CA THR A 155 21.33 -4.26 -0.27
C THR A 155 20.20 -3.87 0.68
N GLY A 156 18.99 -4.39 0.44
CA GLY A 156 17.83 -4.14 1.30
C GLY A 156 16.60 -4.92 0.89
N LYS A 157 15.43 -4.52 1.43
CA LYS A 157 14.15 -5.10 1.02
C LYS A 157 13.76 -4.59 -0.37
N LEU A 158 13.48 -5.50 -1.30
CA LEU A 158 13.13 -5.20 -2.68
C LEU A 158 11.75 -5.78 -3.01
N VAL A 159 10.94 -4.97 -3.68
CA VAL A 159 9.65 -5.37 -4.26
C VAL A 159 9.67 -4.96 -5.72
N GLU A 160 9.54 -5.94 -6.62
CA GLU A 160 9.53 -5.68 -8.05
C GLU A 160 8.11 -5.43 -8.57
N ILE A 161 7.97 -4.47 -9.48
CA ILE A 161 6.75 -4.29 -10.27
C ILE A 161 6.93 -5.09 -11.56
N ALA A 162 6.55 -6.37 -11.52
CA ALA A 162 6.70 -7.28 -12.64
C ALA A 162 5.51 -7.17 -13.60
N ALA A 163 5.78 -6.96 -14.89
CA ALA A 163 4.74 -6.75 -15.90
C ALA A 163 3.91 -8.01 -16.23
N ASP A 164 4.42 -9.19 -15.88
CA ASP A 164 3.81 -10.49 -16.15
C ASP A 164 3.15 -11.12 -14.90
N LYS A 165 3.24 -10.45 -13.75
CA LYS A 165 2.63 -10.91 -12.49
C LYS A 165 1.46 -10.03 -12.10
N PHE A 166 0.46 -10.66 -11.50
CA PHE A 166 -0.76 -10.03 -11.04
C PHE A 166 -1.06 -10.47 -9.61
N SER A 167 -1.81 -9.63 -8.88
CA SER A 167 -2.25 -9.95 -7.54
C SER A 167 -3.00 -11.29 -7.49
N GLU A 168 -2.72 -12.06 -6.44
CA GLU A 168 -3.43 -13.31 -6.17
C GLU A 168 -4.76 -13.05 -5.44
N SER A 169 -5.53 -14.12 -5.22
CA SER A 169 -6.72 -14.10 -4.36
C SER A 169 -6.36 -14.31 -2.88
N TYR A 170 -7.10 -13.63 -2.00
CA TYR A 170 -6.93 -13.64 -0.55
C TYR A 170 -8.24 -13.98 0.16
N GLU A 171 -8.14 -14.58 1.34
CA GLU A 171 -9.18 -14.63 2.37
C GLU A 171 -9.03 -13.37 3.25
N VAL A 172 -10.14 -12.69 3.52
CA VAL A 172 -10.14 -11.44 4.30
C VAL A 172 -11.12 -11.53 5.45
N GLU A 173 -10.65 -11.15 6.64
CA GLU A 173 -11.47 -11.05 7.85
C GLU A 173 -11.34 -9.65 8.45
N TYR A 174 -12.48 -9.01 8.64
CA TYR A 174 -12.64 -7.79 9.43
C TYR A 174 -13.12 -8.19 10.82
N ARG A 175 -12.50 -7.63 11.87
CA ARG A 175 -12.92 -7.83 13.25
C ARG A 175 -13.13 -6.48 13.93
N THR A 176 -14.30 -6.28 14.50
CA THR A 176 -14.60 -5.14 15.38
C THR A 176 -15.42 -5.61 16.59
N ILE A 177 -15.70 -4.71 17.52
CA ILE A 177 -16.49 -4.98 18.72
C ILE A 177 -17.75 -4.12 18.74
N THR A 178 -18.81 -4.64 19.36
CA THR A 178 -20.08 -3.94 19.48
C THR A 178 -20.39 -3.61 20.94
N TYR A 179 -21.03 -2.46 21.14
CA TYR A 179 -21.36 -1.91 22.45
C TYR A 179 -22.87 -1.85 22.66
N ASN A 180 -23.30 -2.02 23.91
CA ASN A 180 -24.66 -1.71 24.31
C ASN A 180 -24.83 -0.18 24.44
N PRO A 181 -25.78 0.45 23.75
CA PRO A 181 -25.95 1.90 23.75
C PRO A 181 -26.31 2.50 25.12
N ASP A 182 -26.94 1.73 26.00
CA ASP A 182 -27.41 2.23 27.30
C ASP A 182 -26.34 2.11 28.38
N THR A 183 -25.44 1.12 28.26
CA THR A 183 -24.44 0.81 29.30
C THR A 183 -23.00 1.02 28.85
N ASN A 184 -22.76 1.25 27.55
CA ASN A 184 -21.44 1.28 26.91
C ASN A 184 -20.59 0.03 27.18
N ALA A 185 -21.19 -1.07 27.63
CA ALA A 185 -20.49 -2.34 27.82
C ALA A 185 -20.29 -3.02 26.47
N VAL A 186 -19.13 -3.66 26.29
CA VAL A 186 -18.86 -4.50 25.12
C VAL A 186 -19.70 -5.77 25.20
N VAL A 187 -20.48 -6.06 24.17
CA VAL A 187 -21.45 -7.16 24.16
C VAL A 187 -21.02 -8.32 23.26
N SER A 188 -20.42 -8.01 22.11
CA SER A 188 -20.04 -9.02 21.11
C SER A 188 -18.83 -8.59 20.29
N ASP A 189 -18.14 -9.58 19.73
CA ASP A 189 -17.22 -9.40 18.61
C ASP A 189 -18.02 -9.59 17.31
N LEU A 190 -17.81 -8.69 16.34
CA LEU A 190 -18.35 -8.81 14.99
C LEU A 190 -17.23 -9.11 14.02
N TYR A 191 -17.40 -10.22 13.29
CA TYR A 191 -16.51 -10.64 12.22
C TYR A 191 -17.20 -10.47 10.86
N VAL A 192 -16.49 -9.96 9.87
CA VAL A 192 -16.95 -9.96 8.48
C VAL A 192 -15.91 -10.69 7.64
N GLN A 193 -16.31 -11.79 7.02
CA GLN A 193 -15.40 -12.70 6.34
C GLN A 193 -15.73 -12.78 4.85
N PHE A 194 -14.69 -12.72 4.02
CA PHE A 194 -14.73 -12.88 2.57
C PHE A 194 -13.71 -13.95 2.17
N ASP A 195 -14.18 -15.03 1.54
CA ASP A 195 -13.34 -16.20 1.26
C ASP A 195 -12.52 -16.05 -0.05
N ASN A 196 -12.90 -15.11 -0.93
CA ASN A 196 -12.20 -14.81 -2.18
C ASN A 196 -12.18 -13.31 -2.47
N VAL A 197 -11.05 -12.66 -2.26
CA VAL A 197 -10.84 -11.23 -2.47
C VAL A 197 -9.64 -10.99 -3.37
N VAL A 198 -9.81 -10.12 -4.37
CA VAL A 198 -8.73 -9.75 -5.31
C VAL A 198 -8.41 -8.26 -5.14
N PRO A 199 -7.14 -7.88 -4.91
CA PRO A 199 -6.73 -6.48 -4.89
C PRO A 199 -6.95 -5.82 -6.25
N SER A 200 -7.40 -4.57 -6.24
CA SER A 200 -7.32 -3.74 -7.44
C SER A 200 -5.85 -3.58 -7.80
N GLY A 201 -5.46 -3.85 -9.05
CA GLY A 201 -4.08 -3.67 -9.51
C GLY A 201 -3.60 -2.21 -9.55
N ALA A 202 -4.44 -1.25 -9.17
CA ALA A 202 -4.08 0.14 -9.04
C ALA A 202 -3.42 0.40 -7.67
N VAL A 203 -2.22 0.98 -7.71
CA VAL A 203 -1.53 1.50 -6.54
C VAL A 203 -1.13 2.93 -6.82
N GLU A 204 -1.48 3.83 -5.91
CA GLU A 204 -1.07 5.22 -5.96
C GLU A 204 -0.28 5.55 -4.69
N LEU A 205 0.93 6.07 -4.85
CA LEU A 205 1.76 6.57 -3.75
C LEU A 205 2.15 8.03 -4.03
N SER A 206 1.60 8.94 -3.23
CA SER A 206 1.97 10.35 -3.25
C SER A 206 2.85 10.67 -2.05
N LEU A 207 4.10 11.03 -2.31
CA LEU A 207 5.08 11.44 -1.30
C LEU A 207 5.06 12.97 -1.18
N GLU A 208 4.23 13.47 -0.26
CA GLU A 208 4.07 14.90 -0.02
C GLU A 208 4.88 15.39 1.19
N ASN A 209 5.43 16.60 1.11
CA ASN A 209 6.23 17.16 2.20
C ASN A 209 5.34 17.51 3.40
N GLY A 210 5.66 16.93 4.57
CA GLY A 210 4.98 17.23 5.84
C GLY A 210 3.69 16.44 6.11
N THR A 211 3.24 15.61 5.16
CA THR A 211 2.05 14.77 5.32
C THR A 211 2.47 13.30 5.44
N PRO A 212 2.10 12.58 6.51
CA PRO A 212 2.33 11.15 6.59
C PRO A 212 1.62 10.40 5.46
N LEU A 213 2.35 9.53 4.77
CA LEU A 213 1.78 8.65 3.76
C LEU A 213 0.79 7.67 4.42
N THR A 214 -0.45 7.66 3.95
CA THR A 214 -1.49 6.71 4.38
C THR A 214 -1.97 5.92 3.15
N PRO A 215 -1.33 4.79 2.83
CA PRO A 215 -1.68 4.05 1.63
C PRO A 215 -3.09 3.47 1.75
N GLU A 216 -3.88 3.64 0.70
CA GLU A 216 -5.22 3.07 0.58
C GLU A 216 -5.25 2.04 -0.53
N LEU A 217 -5.72 0.84 -0.22
CA LEU A 217 -5.89 -0.23 -1.18
C LEU A 217 -7.37 -0.57 -1.31
N ASN A 218 -7.78 -0.80 -2.56
CA ASN A 218 -9.11 -1.24 -2.90
C ASN A 218 -9.05 -2.73 -3.29
N PHE A 219 -10.11 -3.45 -2.95
CA PHE A 219 -10.25 -4.86 -3.26
C PHE A 219 -11.68 -5.17 -3.71
N ASN A 220 -11.83 -6.23 -4.49
CA ASN A 220 -13.12 -6.74 -4.91
C ASN A 220 -13.33 -8.13 -4.31
N ALA A 221 -14.43 -8.31 -3.58
CA ALA A 221 -14.84 -9.60 -3.09
C ALA A 221 -15.58 -10.36 -4.19
N MET A 222 -15.04 -11.51 -4.55
CA MET A 222 -15.54 -12.40 -5.58
C MET A 222 -16.42 -13.48 -4.97
N THR A 223 -17.26 -14.09 -5.79
CA THR A 223 -18.14 -15.18 -5.32
C THR A 223 -17.34 -16.47 -5.14
N GLU A 224 -17.61 -17.18 -4.06
CA GLU A 224 -17.18 -18.55 -3.79
C GLU A 224 -18.39 -19.35 -3.27
N ASP A 225 -18.69 -20.50 -3.87
CA ASP A 225 -19.86 -21.34 -3.53
C ASP A 225 -21.20 -20.56 -3.43
N ASN A 226 -21.44 -19.66 -4.39
CA ASN A 226 -22.64 -18.80 -4.46
C ASN A 226 -22.80 -17.83 -3.27
N LYS A 227 -21.71 -17.53 -2.56
CA LYS A 227 -21.63 -16.56 -1.46
C LYS A 227 -20.50 -15.58 -1.75
N ILE A 228 -20.64 -14.34 -1.32
CA ILE A 228 -19.59 -13.32 -1.47
C ILE A 228 -18.87 -13.10 -0.13
N GLY A 229 -19.63 -13.06 0.97
CA GLY A 229 -19.08 -12.94 2.32
C GLY A 229 -20.16 -13.18 3.37
N ARG A 230 -19.78 -13.11 4.64
CA ARG A 230 -20.65 -13.36 5.79
C ARG A 230 -20.33 -12.41 6.94
N PHE A 231 -21.39 -12.01 7.65
CA PHE A 231 -21.29 -11.34 8.95
C PHE A 231 -21.51 -12.40 10.02
N PHE A 232 -20.65 -12.42 11.03
CA PHE A 232 -20.69 -13.38 12.12
C PHE A 232 -20.48 -12.65 13.44
N GLU A 233 -21.52 -12.59 14.25
CA GLU A 233 -21.48 -11.97 15.57
C GLU A 233 -21.32 -13.04 16.65
N VAL A 234 -20.30 -12.88 17.49
CA VAL A 234 -20.00 -13.78 18.60
C VAL A 234 -20.27 -13.03 19.90
N PRO A 235 -21.29 -13.41 20.68
CA PRO A 235 -21.51 -12.84 22.00
C PRO A 235 -20.31 -13.10 22.89
N ARG A 236 -19.80 -12.06 23.57
CA ARG A 236 -18.81 -12.25 24.61
C ARG A 236 -19.53 -12.82 25.83
N SER A 237 -19.09 -13.98 26.31
CA SER A 237 -19.60 -14.48 27.58
C SER A 237 -19.26 -13.47 28.66
N THR A 238 -20.27 -12.91 29.34
CA THR A 238 -20.10 -12.16 30.58
C THR A 238 -19.65 -13.16 31.66
N THR A 239 -18.36 -13.45 31.73
CA THR A 239 -17.79 -14.13 32.90
C THR A 239 -16.62 -13.30 33.41
N PRO A 240 -16.66 -12.81 34.66
CA PRO A 240 -15.53 -12.17 35.30
C PRO A 240 -14.38 -13.14 35.54
#